data_AF-A0A6I1JE54-F1
#
_entry.id   AF-A0A6I1JE54-F1
#
_cell.length_a   1.000
_cell.length_b   1.000
_cell.length_c   1.000
_cell.angle_alpha   90.00
_cell.angle_beta   90.00
_cell.angle_gamma   90.00
#
_symmetry.space_group_name_H-M   'P 1'
#
loop_
_entity.id
_entity.type
_entity.pdbx_description
1 polymer ?
#
loop_
_entity_poly.entity_id
_entity_poly.type
_entity_poly.pdbx_seq_one_letter_code
_entity_poly.pdbx_strand_id
1 'polypeptide(L)' 'MMQDLPTASPERRKRPADAADQMVSALGLPGDMSDSQAFSILRQRFPQTALCERVAAVARWRMGS' A
#
# COMPACT_ATOMS: atom_id res chain seq x y z
N MET A 1 9.19 -42.88 -14.30
CA MET A 1 9.15 -41.45 -14.68
C MET A 1 7.73 -40.97 -14.43
N MET A 2 7.51 -40.23 -13.35
CA MET A 2 6.21 -39.64 -12.99
C MET A 2 6.42 -38.17 -12.66
N GLN A 3 5.49 -37.37 -13.18
CA GLN A 3 5.34 -35.92 -13.11
C GLN A 3 4.98 -35.48 -11.67
N ASP A 4 5.36 -34.25 -11.27
CA ASP A 4 4.39 -33.19 -10.90
C ASP A 4 5.12 -31.85 -10.56
N LEU A 5 4.80 -30.81 -11.32
CA LEU A 5 4.83 -29.38 -10.95
C LEU A 5 3.34 -29.00 -10.73
N PRO A 6 2.92 -28.02 -9.90
CA PRO A 6 3.66 -26.81 -9.55
C PRO A 6 3.49 -26.26 -8.11
N THR A 7 4.45 -25.39 -7.77
CA THR A 7 4.37 -24.21 -6.88
C THR A 7 2.95 -23.78 -6.45
N ALA A 8 2.50 -24.23 -5.29
CA ALA A 8 1.42 -23.56 -4.57
C ALA A 8 2.01 -22.40 -3.76
N SER A 9 2.12 -21.22 -4.37
CA SER A 9 2.36 -19.98 -3.63
C SER A 9 1.19 -19.79 -2.65
N PRO A 10 1.43 -19.67 -1.33
CA PRO A 10 0.34 -19.49 -0.39
C PRO A 10 -0.33 -18.15 -0.70
N GLU A 11 -1.62 -18.20 -1.00
CA GLU A 11 -2.48 -17.04 -1.12
C GLU A 11 -2.39 -16.23 0.18
N ARG A 12 -1.49 -15.23 0.18
CA ARG A 12 -1.43 -14.22 1.23
C ARG A 12 -2.80 -13.55 1.21
N ARG A 13 -3.66 -13.90 2.17
CA ARG A 13 -4.71 -13.00 2.66
C ARG A 13 -4.05 -11.62 2.75
N LYS A 14 -4.40 -10.70 1.86
CA LYS A 14 -3.89 -9.33 1.84
C LYS A 14 -4.16 -8.76 3.22
N ARG A 15 -3.14 -8.76 4.08
CA ARG A 15 -3.26 -8.17 5.41
C ARG A 15 -3.49 -6.67 5.21
N PRO A 16 -4.23 -5.98 6.09
CA PRO A 16 -4.40 -4.52 6.01
C PRO A 16 -3.05 -3.79 5.88
N ALA A 17 -2.01 -4.29 6.55
CA ALA A 17 -0.63 -3.83 6.41
C ALA A 17 -0.11 -3.83 4.95
N ASP A 18 -0.45 -4.85 4.16
CA ASP A 18 -0.04 -4.97 2.75
C ASP A 18 -0.66 -3.85 1.88
N ALA A 19 -1.88 -3.41 2.22
CA ALA A 19 -2.53 -2.29 1.53
C ALA A 19 -1.88 -0.95 1.90
N ALA A 20 -1.49 -0.76 3.17
CA ALA A 20 -0.78 0.43 3.62
C ALA A 20 0.61 0.55 2.97
N ASP A 21 1.36 -0.55 2.86
CA ASP A 21 2.66 -0.60 2.17
C ASP A 21 2.53 -0.23 0.67
N GLN A 22 1.48 -0.72 0.00
CA GLN A 22 1.16 -0.34 -1.39
C GLN A 22 0.85 1.16 -1.51
N MET A 23 0.14 1.73 -0.53
CA MET A 23 -0.19 3.15 -0.50
C MET A 23 1.04 4.03 -0.24
N VAL A 24 1.91 3.65 0.71
CA VAL A 24 3.18 4.36 0.97
C VAL A 24 4.08 4.33 -0.27
N SER A 25 4.22 3.16 -0.90
CA SER A 25 5.00 3.01 -2.14
C SER A 25 4.46 3.88 -3.29
N ALA A 26 3.14 4.08 -3.37
CA ALA A 26 2.51 4.91 -4.38
C ALA A 26 2.79 6.41 -4.22
N LEU A 27 3.24 6.85 -3.03
CA LEU A 27 3.58 8.25 -2.71
C LEU A 27 5.05 8.59 -2.99
N GLY A 28 5.94 7.60 -3.10
CA GLY A 28 7.36 7.83 -3.36
C GLY A 28 8.12 8.39 -2.15
N LEU A 29 9.11 9.25 -2.37
CA LEU A 29 9.92 9.83 -1.29
C LEU A 29 9.22 11.02 -0.62
N PRO A 30 9.26 11.13 0.72
CA PRO A 30 8.80 12.32 1.42
C PRO A 30 9.76 13.49 1.15
N GLY A 31 9.23 14.64 0.67
CA GLY A 31 10.04 15.84 0.43
C GLY A 31 9.34 16.92 -0.40
N ASP A 32 8.83 16.54 -1.57
CA ASP A 32 8.26 17.50 -2.54
C ASP A 32 6.73 17.66 -2.45
N MET A 33 6.09 16.92 -1.55
CA MET A 33 4.64 16.77 -1.52
C MET A 33 4.08 16.99 -0.11
N SER A 34 3.01 17.76 0.01
CA SER A 34 2.30 17.98 1.27
C SER A 34 1.41 16.78 1.64
N ASP A 35 1.04 16.67 2.92
CA ASP A 35 0.11 15.65 3.42
C ASP A 35 -1.24 15.67 2.65
N SER A 36 -1.73 16.86 2.29
CA SER A 36 -2.99 17.02 1.55
C SER A 36 -2.87 16.54 0.09
N GLN A 37 -1.72 16.76 -0.55
CA GLN A 37 -1.42 16.23 -1.87
C GLN A 37 -1.27 14.70 -1.82
N ALA A 38 -0.52 14.17 -0.85
CA ALA A 38 -0.37 12.75 -0.63
C ALA A 38 -1.73 12.06 -0.43
N PHE A 39 -2.58 12.63 0.44
CA PHE A 39 -3.93 12.13 0.66
C PHE A 39 -4.80 12.16 -0.59
N SER A 40 -4.69 13.22 -1.41
CA SER A 40 -5.42 13.33 -2.67
C SER A 40 -5.03 12.24 -3.66
N ILE A 41 -3.73 11.94 -3.78
CA ILE A 41 -3.22 10.83 -4.59
C ILE A 41 -3.78 9.50 -4.08
N LEU A 42 -3.74 9.24 -2.77
CA LEU A 42 -4.28 8.01 -2.22
C LEU A 42 -5.79 7.88 -2.43
N ARG A 43 -6.53 8.99 -2.32
CA ARG A 43 -7.98 9.00 -2.59
C ARG A 43 -8.29 8.66 -4.05
N GLN A 44 -7.48 9.12 -5.00
CA GLN A 44 -7.67 8.82 -6.42
C GLN A 44 -7.24 7.39 -6.78
N ARG A 45 -6.11 6.91 -6.25
CA ARG A 45 -5.54 5.60 -6.58
C ARG A 45 -6.20 4.45 -5.81
N PHE A 46 -6.67 4.71 -4.60
CA PHE A 46 -7.24 3.71 -3.69
C PHE A 46 -8.62 4.15 -3.17
N PRO A 47 -9.62 4.39 -4.06
CA PRO A 47 -10.94 4.88 -3.65
C PRO A 47 -11.71 3.88 -2.79
N GLN A 48 -11.43 2.58 -2.99
CA GLN A 48 -12.07 1.46 -2.28
C GLN A 48 -11.56 1.31 -0.85
N THR A 49 -10.42 1.94 -0.52
CA THR A 49 -9.77 1.78 0.77
C THR A 49 -10.35 2.74 1.79
N ALA A 50 -10.52 2.30 3.04
CA ALA A 50 -11.08 3.12 4.10
C ALA A 50 -10.29 4.42 4.32
N LEU A 51 -10.96 5.45 4.83
CA LEU A 51 -10.35 6.75 5.12
C LEU A 51 -9.17 6.60 6.09
N CYS A 52 -9.38 5.88 7.20
CA CYS A 52 -8.38 5.70 8.25
C CYS A 52 -7.10 5.04 7.72
N GLU A 53 -7.23 4.05 6.84
CA GLU A 53 -6.10 3.35 6.21
C GLU A 53 -5.26 4.30 5.33
N ARG A 54 -5.92 5.19 4.57
CA ARG A 54 -5.24 6.21 3.76
C ARG A 54 -4.52 7.24 4.62
N VAL A 55 -5.13 7.68 5.72
CA VAL A 55 -4.49 8.60 6.67
C VAL A 55 -3.29 7.94 7.34
N ALA A 56 -3.42 6.67 7.75
CA ALA A 56 -2.32 5.90 8.33
C ALA A 56 -1.16 5.75 7.34
N ALA A 57 -1.43 5.53 6.05
CA ALA A 57 -0.41 5.47 5.02
C ALA A 57 0.32 6.81 4.84
N VAL A 58 -0.38 7.95 4.84
CA VAL A 58 0.26 9.28 4.79
C VAL A 58 1.16 9.53 6.00
N ALA A 59 0.69 9.18 7.20
CA ALA A 59 1.49 9.33 8.42
C ALA A 59 2.76 8.46 8.38
N ARG A 60 2.64 7.23 7.88
CA ARG A 60 3.76 6.27 7.76
C ARG A 60 4.78 6.70 6.70
N TRP A 61 4.29 7.16 5.55
CA TRP A 61 5.11 7.74 4.48
C TRP A 61 5.93 8.93 4.97
N ARG A 62 5.32 9.83 5.75
CA ARG A 62 6.00 11.00 6.34
C ARG A 62 7.12 10.63 7.30
N MET A 63 7.00 9.50 8.01
CA MET A 63 8.02 9.00 8.92
C MET A 63 9.17 8.24 8.23
N GLY A 64 9.03 7.92 6.93
CA GLY A 64 10.06 7.21 6.17
C GLY A 64 10.27 5.74 6.59
N SER A 65 9.21 5.06 7.05
CA SER A 65 9.24 3.62 7.37
C SER A 65 9.16 2.73 6.15
#